data_AF-A0A1X1XS22-F1
#
_entry.id   AF-A0A1X1XS22-F1
#
_cell.length_a   1.000
_cell.length_b   1.000
_cell.length_c   1.000
_cell.angle_alpha   90.00
_cell.angle_beta   90.00
_cell.angle_gamma   90.00
#
_symmetry.space_group_name_H-M   'P 1'
#
loop_
_entity.id
_entity.type
_entity.pdbx_description
1 polymer ?
#
loop_
_entity_poly.entity_id
_entity_poly.type
_entity_poly.pdbx_seq_one_letter_code
_entity_poly.pdbx_strand_id
1 'polypeptide(L)'
;MPRTDDDSWDITQSVGATALGVAAARAAETESENPLINDPFARVFVDAAGEGMWSVYANPGLLAELLDRYGRAAPHEGEDAIPPTFFVSAQRRAT
;
A
#
# COMPACT_ATOMS: atom_id res chain seq x y z
N MET A 1 -2.12 -20.76 -16.12
CA MET A 1 -3.03 -20.16 -17.11
C MET A 1 -2.75 -18.65 -17.12
N PRO A 2 -2.42 -18.02 -18.24
CA PRO A 2 -2.34 -16.56 -18.32
C PRO A 2 -3.72 -15.95 -18.07
N ARG A 3 -3.75 -14.72 -17.52
CA ARG A 3 -4.99 -13.94 -17.40
C ARG A 3 -5.57 -13.63 -18.77
N THR A 4 -6.89 -13.58 -18.87
CA THR A 4 -7.61 -13.23 -20.09
C THR A 4 -8.38 -11.93 -19.90
N ASP A 5 -8.74 -11.27 -21.00
CA ASP A 5 -9.48 -9.99 -20.95
C ASP A 5 -10.87 -10.13 -20.31
N ASP A 6 -11.43 -11.35 -20.32
CA ASP A 6 -12.72 -11.70 -19.69
C ASP A 6 -12.56 -12.18 -18.23
N ASP A 7 -11.37 -12.05 -17.62
CA ASP A 7 -11.19 -12.32 -16.20
C ASP A 7 -12.04 -11.34 -15.38
N SER A 8 -12.98 -11.87 -14.60
CA SER A 8 -13.79 -11.08 -13.66
C SER A 8 -13.34 -11.32 -12.21
N TRP A 9 -13.37 -10.26 -11.41
CA TRP A 9 -13.17 -10.33 -9.97
C TRP A 9 -14.08 -9.31 -9.28
N ASP A 10 -14.48 -9.62 -8.06
CA ASP A 10 -15.16 -8.66 -7.20
C ASP A 10 -14.18 -7.58 -6.71
N ILE A 11 -14.67 -6.35 -6.52
CA ILE A 11 -13.84 -5.22 -6.10
C ILE A 11 -13.13 -5.46 -4.77
N THR A 12 -13.67 -6.33 -3.92
CA THR A 12 -13.09 -6.66 -2.60
C THR A 12 -12.11 -7.83 -2.64
N GLN A 13 -11.85 -8.43 -3.82
CA GLN A 13 -11.06 -9.65 -3.96
C GLN A 13 -9.93 -9.51 -4.98
N SER A 14 -8.86 -10.30 -4.80
CA SER A 14 -7.73 -10.41 -5.72
C SER A 14 -7.17 -9.04 -6.15
N VAL A 15 -7.27 -8.68 -7.44
CA VAL A 15 -6.82 -7.41 -8.00
C VAL A 15 -7.60 -6.23 -7.40
N GLY A 16 -8.90 -6.40 -7.15
CA GLY A 16 -9.75 -5.37 -6.55
C GLY A 16 -9.29 -5.00 -5.14
N ALA A 17 -9.03 -6.01 -4.29
CA ALA A 17 -8.52 -5.80 -2.94
C ALA A 17 -7.21 -5.01 -2.93
N THR A 18 -6.28 -5.36 -3.83
CA THR A 18 -5.01 -4.63 -3.97
C THR A 18 -5.24 -3.20 -4.46
N ALA A 19 -6.12 -3.00 -5.44
CA ALA A 19 -6.45 -1.67 -5.94
C ALA A 19 -7.06 -0.77 -4.85
N LEU A 20 -7.94 -1.32 -4.00
CA LEU A 20 -8.49 -0.62 -2.84
C LEU A 20 -7.41 -0.26 -1.82
N GLY A 21 -6.48 -1.17 -1.52
CA GLY A 21 -5.36 -0.89 -0.62
C GLY A 21 -4.47 0.26 -1.13
N VAL A 22 -4.16 0.30 -2.42
CA VAL A 22 -3.36 1.39 -3.01
C VAL A 22 -4.16 2.70 -3.04
N ALA A 23 -5.45 2.66 -3.39
CA ALA A 23 -6.31 3.86 -3.35
C ALA A 23 -6.42 4.42 -1.92
N ALA A 24 -6.57 3.56 -0.92
CA ALA A 24 -6.59 3.94 0.48
C ALA A 24 -5.29 4.62 0.93
N ALA A 25 -4.13 4.08 0.52
CA ALA A 25 -2.85 4.73 0.79
C ALA A 25 -2.74 6.11 0.11
N ARG A 26 -3.22 6.27 -1.13
CA ARG A 26 -3.23 7.58 -1.81
C ARG A 26 -4.18 8.58 -1.14
N ALA A 27 -5.31 8.12 -0.61
CA ALA A 27 -6.22 8.95 0.16
C ALA A 27 -5.53 9.46 1.43
N ALA A 28 -4.88 8.57 2.19
CA ALA A 28 -4.14 8.94 3.39
C ALA A 28 -2.96 9.90 3.08
N GLU A 29 -2.23 9.66 1.99
CA GLU A 29 -1.13 10.55 1.56
C GLU A 29 -1.63 11.94 1.17
N THR A 30 -2.74 12.02 0.43
CA THR A 30 -3.38 13.29 0.03
C THR A 30 -3.84 14.11 1.25
N GLU A 31 -4.23 13.44 2.33
CA GLU A 31 -4.70 14.05 3.58
C GLU A 31 -3.58 14.28 4.62
N SER A 32 -2.34 13.91 4.29
CA SER A 32 -1.20 14.10 5.18
C SER A 32 -0.83 15.57 5.34
N GLU A 33 -0.01 15.88 6.35
CA GLU A 33 0.42 17.26 6.62
C GLU A 33 1.26 17.85 5.47
N ASN A 34 2.03 17.01 4.77
CA ASN A 34 2.94 17.39 3.68
C ASN A 34 2.79 16.42 2.50
N PRO A 35 1.69 16.49 1.72
CA PRO A 35 1.35 15.51 0.71
C PRO A 35 2.33 15.53 -0.47
N LEU A 36 2.93 14.38 -0.79
CA LEU A 36 3.76 14.18 -1.98
C LEU A 36 2.92 14.08 -3.25
N ILE A 37 1.71 13.53 -3.13
CA ILE A 37 0.73 13.40 -4.22
C ILE A 37 -0.63 13.96 -3.79
N ASN A 38 -1.46 14.29 -4.78
CA ASN A 38 -2.84 14.68 -4.57
C ASN A 38 -3.76 13.87 -5.51
N ASP A 39 -4.51 12.94 -4.94
CA ASP A 39 -5.56 12.17 -5.63
C ASP A 39 -6.93 12.53 -5.03
N PRO A 40 -7.65 13.51 -5.62
CA PRO A 40 -8.92 14.01 -5.07
C PRO A 40 -10.05 12.98 -5.13
N PHE A 41 -9.87 11.85 -5.84
CA PHE A 41 -10.90 10.82 -6.01
C PHE A 41 -10.66 9.60 -5.14
N ALA A 42 -9.45 9.42 -4.61
CA ALA A 42 -9.08 8.25 -3.82
C ALA A 42 -10.01 8.05 -2.60
N ARG A 43 -10.28 9.12 -1.83
CA ARG A 43 -11.15 9.04 -0.65
C ARG A 43 -12.57 8.59 -1.03
N VAL A 44 -13.18 9.28 -1.99
CA VAL A 44 -14.55 8.96 -2.45
C VAL A 44 -14.64 7.53 -3.00
N PHE A 45 -13.62 7.08 -3.73
CA PHE A 45 -13.57 5.73 -4.26
C PHE A 45 -13.51 4.66 -3.16
N VAL A 46 -12.66 4.87 -2.15
CA VAL A 46 -12.51 3.93 -1.03
C VAL A 46 -13.77 3.93 -0.15
N ASP A 47 -14.35 5.09 0.12
CA ASP A 47 -15.59 5.21 0.90
C ASP A 47 -16.76 4.49 0.20
N ALA A 48 -16.84 4.59 -1.12
CA ALA A 48 -17.87 3.90 -1.92
C ALA A 48 -17.71 2.36 -1.89
N ALA A 49 -16.49 1.84 -1.70
CA ALA A 49 -16.24 0.41 -1.56
C ALA A 49 -16.58 -0.14 -0.16
N GLY A 50 -16.77 0.74 0.83
CA GLY A 50 -17.11 0.38 2.20
C GLY A 50 -15.91 -0.07 3.04
N GLU A 51 -16.22 -0.65 4.21
CA GLU A 51 -15.20 -1.11 5.17
C GLU A 51 -14.54 -2.42 4.73
N GLY A 52 -13.22 -2.52 4.89
CA GLY A 52 -12.46 -3.73 4.60
C GLY A 52 -11.02 -3.64 5.09
N MET A 53 -10.17 -4.58 4.68
CA MET A 53 -8.74 -4.55 5.04
C MET A 53 -8.03 -3.28 4.58
N TRP A 54 -8.52 -2.64 3.51
CA TRP A 54 -7.98 -1.37 3.01
C TRP A 54 -8.23 -0.19 3.96
N SER A 55 -9.25 -0.25 4.83
CA SER A 55 -9.55 0.80 5.81
C SER A 55 -8.36 1.08 6.74
N VAL A 56 -7.54 0.06 7.00
CA VAL A 56 -6.28 0.19 7.77
C VAL A 56 -5.33 1.17 7.09
N TYR A 57 -5.21 1.12 5.76
CA TYR A 57 -4.34 2.04 5.02
C TYR A 57 -4.95 3.42 4.84
N ALA A 58 -6.28 3.54 4.87
CA ALA A 58 -6.97 4.80 4.71
C ALA A 58 -6.96 5.65 6.01
N ASN A 59 -6.59 5.05 7.14
CA ASN A 59 -6.56 5.67 8.46
C ASN A 59 -5.22 5.40 9.17
N PRO A 60 -4.30 6.38 9.18
CA PRO A 60 -3.00 6.24 9.83
C PRO A 60 -3.08 5.88 11.33
N GLY A 61 -4.11 6.36 12.05
CA GLY A 61 -4.32 6.05 13.45
C GLY A 61 -4.68 4.58 13.67
N LEU A 62 -5.51 4.01 12.79
CA LEU A 62 -5.87 2.59 12.83
C LEU A 62 -4.66 1.70 12.49
N LEU A 63 -3.85 2.11 11.51
CA LEU A 63 -2.60 1.43 11.21
C LEU A 63 -1.64 1.44 12.40
N ALA A 64 -1.47 2.59 13.06
CA ALA A 64 -0.62 2.72 14.24
C ALA A 64 -1.07 1.79 15.39
N GLU A 65 -2.38 1.73 15.67
CA GLU A 65 -2.93 0.82 16.67
C GLU A 65 -2.66 -0.65 16.33
N LEU A 66 -2.83 -1.04 15.06
CA LEU A 66 -2.56 -2.40 14.61
C LEU A 66 -1.07 -2.75 14.74
N LEU A 67 -0.17 -1.84 14.35
CA LEU A 67 1.26 -2.06 14.48
C LEU A 67 1.67 -2.24 15.95
N ASP A 68 1.17 -1.38 16.85
CA ASP A 68 1.40 -1.48 18.29
C ASP A 68 0.91 -2.82 18.86
N ARG A 69 -0.30 -3.25 18.48
CA ARG A 69 -0.87 -4.55 18.88
C ARG A 69 0.04 -5.73 18.54
N TYR A 70 0.78 -5.67 17.43
CA TYR A 70 1.71 -6.72 17.01
C TYR A 70 3.16 -6.47 17.44
N GLY A 71 3.42 -5.49 18.31
CA GLY A 71 4.76 -5.13 18.76
C GLY A 71 5.65 -4.60 17.64
N ARG A 72 5.05 -3.96 16.63
CA ARG A 72 5.76 -3.30 15.53
C ARG A 72 5.71 -1.79 15.74
N ALA A 73 6.85 -1.13 15.66
CA ALA A 73 6.89 0.33 15.61
C ALA A 73 6.57 0.80 14.17
N ALA A 74 5.85 1.91 14.05
CA ALA A 74 5.84 2.64 12.79
C ALA A 74 7.28 3.09 12.47
N PRO A 75 7.72 3.01 11.20
CA PRO A 75 9.05 3.52 10.84
C PRO A 75 9.14 5.00 11.23
N HIS A 76 10.19 5.38 11.95
CA HIS A 76 10.53 6.80 12.13
C HIS A 76 11.07 7.34 10.80
N GLU A 77 10.67 8.55 10.42
CA GLU A 77 10.92 9.11 9.08
C GLU A 77 12.41 9.13 8.66
N GLY A 78 12.63 9.00 7.35
CA GLY A 78 13.78 9.57 6.65
C GLY A 78 14.91 8.63 6.27
N GLU A 79 15.59 8.02 7.23
CA GLU A 79 16.88 7.33 6.98
C GLU A 79 16.85 5.82 7.30
N ASP A 80 16.06 5.39 8.29
CA ASP A 80 15.98 3.98 8.70
C ASP A 80 14.92 3.17 7.92
N ALA A 81 14.07 3.85 7.14
CA ALA A 81 12.89 3.22 6.52
C ALA A 81 13.19 2.46 5.22
N ILE A 82 14.30 2.77 4.54
CA ILE A 82 14.68 2.10 3.28
C ILE A 82 16.08 1.51 3.44
N PRO A 83 16.22 0.17 3.53
CA PRO A 83 17.54 -0.43 3.55
C PRO A 83 18.25 -0.08 2.23
N PRO A 84 19.54 0.31 2.27
CA PRO A 84 20.29 0.64 1.06
C PRO A 84 20.25 -0.56 0.11
N THR A 85 19.83 -0.30 -1.13
CA THR A 85 19.81 -1.34 -2.17
C THR A 85 21.25 -1.61 -2.61
N PHE A 86 21.85 -2.69 -2.10
CA PHE A 86 23.15 -3.16 -2.58
C PHE A 86 22.95 -4.08 -3.80
N PHE A 87 23.35 -3.61 -4.98
CA PHE A 87 23.42 -4.45 -6.16
C PHE A 87 24.62 -5.40 -6.05
N VAL A 88 24.36 -6.71 -5.90
CA VAL A 88 25.39 -7.74 -5.99
C VAL A 88 25.34 -8.35 -7.39
N SER A 89 26.34 -8.08 -8.22
CA SER A 89 26.50 -8.75 -9.51
C SER A 89 27.22 -10.09 -9.32
N ALA A 90 26.52 -11.21 -9.54
CA ALA A 90 27.17 -12.51 -9.66
C ALA A 90 27.80 -12.66 -11.04
N GLN A 91 29.14 -12.70 -11.13
CA GLN A 91 29.85 -13.06 -12.36
C GLN A 91 30.21 -14.55 -12.32
N ARG A 92 29.71 -15.34 -13.28
CA ARG A 92 30.19 -16.71 -13.49
C ARG A 92 31.60 -16.64 -14.09
N ARG A 93 32.61 -17.17 -13.39
CA ARG A 93 33.94 -17.36 -13.99
C ARG A 93 33.82 -18.33 -15.15
N ALA A 94 34.28 -17.91 -16.32
CA ALA A 94 34.46 -18.80 -17.46
C ALA A 94 35.58 -19.80 -17.13
N THR A 95 35.25 -21.09 -17.21
CA THR A 95 36.21 -22.20 -17.31
C THR A 95 36.78 -22.28 -18.71
#